data_AF-A0A2G9HJB7-F1
#
_entry.id   AF-A0A2G9HJB7-F1
#
_cell.length_a   1.000
_cell.length_b   1.000
_cell.length_c   1.000
_cell.angle_alpha   90.00
_cell.angle_beta   90.00
_cell.angle_gamma   90.00
#
_symmetry.space_group_name_H-M   'P 1'
#
loop_
_entity.id
_entity.type
_entity.pdbx_description
1 polymer ?
#
loop_
_entity_poly.entity_id
_entity_poly.type
_entity_poly.pdbx_seq_one_letter_code
_entity_poly.pdbx_strand_id
1 'polypeptide(L)'
;MHILRRNLLQRFSSSFFNQVVKLRAFSSRIGDDVGQPTPGTHPQLMKNGEITPGISSDEYIWRRKKLLQLLPENALAIVASAPVKMMTDVVPYTFRQDADYIYITGCQQPGGVAVLGHHCGLCMFMPEARPDDVIWQGEVAGVDAALGTFKADEAYPISALDKILSRMIRSSDQLFHNVNTADFAYMNLEAFRQAANNGKVKDFSVYTHEARWIKSEAELNLMRNSASIACQVCD
;
A
#
# COMPACT_ATOMS: atom_id res chain seq x y z
N MET A 1 56.48 64.33 35.45
CA MET A 1 57.27 63.47 34.55
C MET A 1 56.33 62.87 33.53
N HIS A 2 56.67 63.01 32.25
CA HIS A 2 55.95 62.40 31.12
C HIS A 2 55.79 60.89 31.29
N ILE A 3 54.70 60.32 30.71
CA ILE A 3 54.73 59.21 29.73
C ILE A 3 53.30 58.70 29.40
N LEU A 4 52.94 58.86 28.12
CA LEU A 4 52.18 57.99 27.19
C LEU A 4 50.74 57.50 27.46
N ARG A 5 49.82 58.08 26.67
CA ARG A 5 48.78 57.43 25.82
C ARG A 5 49.02 55.92 25.53
N ARG A 6 47.98 55.08 25.64
CA ARG A 6 47.24 54.46 24.49
C ARG A 6 46.27 53.33 24.92
N ASN A 7 45.12 53.33 24.23
CA ASN A 7 44.15 52.24 24.12
C ASN A 7 44.81 50.90 23.76
N LEU A 8 44.29 49.81 24.34
CA LEU A 8 44.42 48.46 23.81
C LEU A 8 43.03 47.81 23.75
N LEU A 9 42.37 47.99 22.61
CA LEU A 9 41.47 47.00 22.05
C LEU A 9 42.34 45.83 21.54
N GLN A 10 42.22 44.66 22.15
CA GLN A 10 42.59 43.38 21.54
C GLN A 10 41.44 42.41 21.85
N ARG A 11 40.52 42.23 20.88
CA ARG A 11 40.48 41.06 19.99
C ARG A 11 40.47 39.74 20.78
N PHE A 12 39.31 39.37 21.31
CA PHE A 12 39.01 37.95 21.52
C PHE A 12 38.62 37.34 20.18
N SER A 13 39.47 36.42 19.72
CA SER A 13 39.31 35.61 18.53
C SER A 13 38.03 34.78 18.62
N SER A 14 37.13 34.99 17.66
CA SER A 14 35.99 34.13 17.36
C SER A 14 36.48 32.83 16.72
N SER A 15 36.83 31.81 17.52
CA SER A 15 37.19 30.51 16.92
C SER A 15 37.04 29.27 17.81
N PHE A 16 36.16 29.23 18.82
CA PHE A 16 36.08 28.05 19.69
C PHE A 16 34.68 27.72 20.26
N PHE A 17 33.61 27.97 19.50
CA PHE A 17 32.26 27.52 19.90
C PHE A 17 31.40 27.08 18.70
N ASN A 18 31.98 26.30 17.79
CA ASN A 18 31.22 25.48 16.84
C ASN A 18 31.73 24.04 16.93
N GLN A 19 31.49 23.42 18.08
CA GLN A 19 31.68 21.98 18.23
C GLN A 19 30.45 21.28 17.65
N VAL A 20 30.47 21.19 16.32
CA VAL A 20 29.93 20.14 15.46
C VAL A 20 29.12 19.07 16.23
N VAL A 21 27.79 19.25 16.29
CA VAL A 21 26.88 18.11 16.40
C VAL A 21 26.93 17.40 15.05
N LYS A 22 27.82 16.43 14.92
CA LYS A 22 27.75 15.42 13.84
C LYS A 22 26.46 14.63 14.10
N LEU A 23 25.33 15.13 13.62
CA LEU A 23 24.20 14.28 13.28
C LEU A 23 24.77 13.20 12.36
N ARG A 24 24.85 11.96 12.86
CA ARG A 24 25.09 10.82 12.01
C ARG A 24 23.91 10.79 11.05
N ALA A 25 24.11 11.25 9.81
CA ALA A 25 23.15 11.03 8.75
C ALA A 25 23.01 9.52 8.61
N PHE A 26 21.91 8.96 9.11
CA PHE A 26 21.50 7.62 8.76
C PHE A 26 21.35 7.59 7.24
N SER A 27 22.06 6.67 6.59
CA SER A 27 22.02 6.31 5.17
C SER A 27 21.32 7.30 4.23
N SER A 28 22.10 8.00 3.39
CA SER A 28 21.59 8.82 2.28
C SER A 28 21.00 8.01 1.12
N ARG A 29 20.62 6.74 1.34
CA ARG A 29 19.88 5.98 0.34
C ARG A 29 18.42 6.39 0.45
N ILE A 30 18.05 7.33 -0.40
CA ILE A 30 16.68 7.70 -0.74
C ILE A 30 16.07 6.48 -1.43
N GLY A 31 15.64 5.49 -0.65
CA GLY A 31 14.61 4.57 -1.09
C GLY A 31 13.31 5.17 -0.60
N ASP A 32 12.33 5.32 -1.50
CA ASP A 32 11.00 5.73 -1.10
C ASP A 32 10.46 4.67 -0.14
N ASP A 33 10.44 5.00 1.16
CA ASP A 33 9.76 4.19 2.14
C ASP A 33 8.27 4.33 1.87
N VAL A 34 7.60 3.21 1.70
CA VAL A 34 6.15 3.15 1.46
C VAL A 34 5.45 2.41 2.59
N GLY A 35 6.16 2.20 3.71
CA GLY A 35 5.63 1.54 4.90
C GLY A 35 5.47 0.03 4.77
N GLN A 36 6.09 -0.56 3.75
CA GLN A 36 6.30 -1.99 3.60
C GLN A 36 7.67 -2.25 2.97
N PRO A 37 8.24 -3.47 3.08
CA PRO A 37 9.52 -3.78 2.46
C PRO A 37 9.52 -3.48 0.95
N THR A 38 10.57 -2.81 0.49
CA THR A 38 10.84 -2.56 -0.93
C THR A 38 12.27 -2.97 -1.26
N PRO A 39 12.64 -3.14 -2.54
CA PRO A 39 14.03 -3.46 -2.91
C PRO A 39 15.04 -2.38 -2.45
N GLY A 40 14.60 -1.13 -2.33
CA GLY A 40 15.42 -0.02 -1.84
C GLY A 40 15.66 -0.08 -0.33
N THR A 41 14.63 -0.41 0.45
CA THR A 41 14.73 -0.49 1.93
C THR A 41 15.27 -1.85 2.40
N HIS A 42 14.93 -2.94 1.72
CA HIS A 42 15.24 -4.32 2.10
C HIS A 42 15.81 -5.14 0.92
N PRO A 43 17.01 -4.79 0.39
CA PRO A 43 17.60 -5.47 -0.78
C PRO A 43 17.98 -6.93 -0.53
N GLN A 44 18.10 -7.35 0.74
CA GLN A 44 18.38 -8.74 1.11
C GLN A 44 17.12 -9.62 1.03
N LEU A 45 15.94 -9.01 1.17
CA LEU A 45 14.65 -9.70 1.17
C LEU A 45 14.00 -9.68 -0.21
N MET A 46 14.16 -8.60 -0.97
CA MET A 46 13.46 -8.35 -2.22
C MET A 46 14.41 -7.98 -3.36
N LYS A 47 14.15 -8.53 -4.54
CA LYS A 47 14.87 -8.19 -5.77
C LYS A 47 14.25 -6.96 -6.44
N ASN A 48 15.04 -6.26 -7.24
CA ASN A 48 14.53 -5.14 -8.03
C ASN A 48 13.36 -5.57 -8.93
N GLY A 49 12.27 -4.81 -8.90
CA GLY A 49 11.03 -5.12 -9.63
C GLY A 49 10.05 -6.02 -8.88
N GLU A 50 10.38 -6.49 -7.68
CA GLU A 50 9.42 -7.18 -6.79
C GLU A 50 8.56 -6.19 -6.02
N ILE A 51 7.25 -6.48 -5.90
CA ILE A 51 6.31 -5.72 -5.06
C ILE A 51 6.17 -6.39 -3.69
N THR A 52 6.17 -7.73 -3.68
CA THR A 52 6.27 -8.54 -2.46
C THR A 52 7.37 -9.58 -2.64
N PRO A 53 7.99 -10.09 -1.57
CA PRO A 53 9.12 -11.01 -1.68
C PRO A 53 8.82 -12.20 -2.61
N GLY A 54 9.60 -12.33 -3.68
CA GLY A 54 9.45 -13.41 -4.68
C GLY A 54 8.34 -13.23 -5.71
N ILE A 55 7.56 -12.13 -5.67
CA ILE A 55 6.51 -11.81 -6.66
C ILE A 55 6.83 -10.47 -7.34
N SER A 56 7.03 -10.51 -8.67
CA SER A 56 7.35 -9.33 -9.48
C SER A 56 6.15 -8.42 -9.73
N SER A 57 6.40 -7.16 -10.10
CA SER A 57 5.36 -6.25 -10.57
C SER A 57 4.64 -6.78 -11.81
N ASP A 58 5.37 -7.47 -12.69
CA ASP A 58 4.82 -8.04 -13.93
C ASP A 58 3.83 -9.17 -13.63
N GLU A 59 4.11 -10.00 -12.62
CA GLU A 59 3.21 -11.04 -12.13
C GLU A 59 1.90 -10.43 -11.61
N TYR A 60 1.98 -9.34 -10.84
CA TYR A 60 0.79 -8.60 -10.40
C TYR A 60 -0.01 -8.01 -11.58
N ILE A 61 0.66 -7.36 -12.53
CA ILE A 61 0.00 -6.84 -13.74
C ILE A 61 -0.67 -7.97 -14.53
N TRP A 62 -0.01 -9.12 -14.66
CA TRP A 62 -0.56 -10.29 -15.33
C TRP A 62 -1.80 -10.84 -14.61
N ARG A 63 -1.78 -10.95 -13.28
CA ARG A 63 -2.95 -11.36 -12.47
C ARG A 63 -4.15 -10.45 -12.71
N ARG A 64 -3.92 -9.13 -12.71
CA ARG A 64 -4.97 -8.14 -12.97
C ARG A 64 -5.55 -8.25 -14.37
N LYS A 65 -4.70 -8.45 -15.39
CA LYS A 65 -5.16 -8.70 -16.77
C LYS A 65 -5.99 -9.97 -16.87
N LYS A 66 -5.56 -11.06 -16.22
CA LYS A 66 -6.31 -12.33 -16.19
C LYS A 66 -7.67 -12.15 -15.51
N LEU A 67 -7.74 -11.45 -14.39
CA LEU A 67 -9.00 -11.15 -13.70
C LEU A 67 -9.92 -10.27 -14.57
N LEU A 68 -9.39 -9.25 -15.24
CA LEU A 68 -10.15 -8.42 -16.18
C LEU A 68 -10.74 -9.25 -17.33
N GLN A 69 -10.00 -10.23 -17.88
CA GLN A 69 -10.51 -11.11 -18.93
C GLN A 69 -11.67 -12.01 -18.48
N LEU A 70 -11.77 -12.31 -17.18
CA LEU A 70 -12.87 -13.10 -16.62
C LEU A 70 -14.10 -12.23 -16.31
N LEU A 71 -13.91 -10.93 -16.13
CA LEU A 71 -14.98 -9.99 -15.85
C LEU A 71 -15.75 -9.64 -17.14
N PRO A 72 -17.09 -9.53 -17.09
CA PRO A 72 -17.88 -9.02 -18.21
C PRO A 72 -17.41 -7.64 -18.69
N GLU A 73 -17.72 -7.30 -19.94
CA GLU A 73 -17.47 -5.95 -20.45
C GLU A 73 -18.17 -4.90 -19.57
N ASN A 74 -17.50 -3.75 -19.36
CA ASN A 74 -17.97 -2.66 -18.52
C ASN A 74 -18.34 -3.05 -17.07
N ALA A 75 -17.79 -4.16 -16.57
CA ALA A 75 -17.86 -4.54 -15.16
C ALA A 75 -16.82 -3.78 -14.32
N LEU A 76 -17.16 -3.56 -13.05
CA LEU A 76 -16.29 -2.97 -12.05
C LEU A 76 -16.19 -3.93 -10.86
N ALA A 77 -14.98 -4.25 -10.41
CA ALA A 77 -14.75 -5.05 -9.20
C ALA A 77 -14.11 -4.20 -8.10
N ILE A 78 -14.69 -4.22 -6.90
CA ILE A 78 -14.22 -3.49 -5.71
C ILE A 78 -13.70 -4.50 -4.69
N VAL A 79 -12.47 -4.29 -4.22
CA VAL A 79 -11.84 -5.09 -3.17
C VAL A 79 -11.25 -4.15 -2.13
N ALA A 80 -11.65 -4.30 -0.87
CA ALA A 80 -11.10 -3.51 0.23
C ALA A 80 -9.95 -4.23 0.93
N SER A 81 -9.05 -3.44 1.50
CA SER A 81 -8.06 -3.94 2.46
C SER A 81 -8.73 -4.47 3.72
N ALA A 82 -8.04 -5.34 4.45
CA ALA A 82 -8.50 -5.82 5.74
C ALA A 82 -8.52 -4.67 6.77
N PRO A 83 -9.49 -4.67 7.70
CA PRO A 83 -9.50 -3.76 8.82
C PRO A 83 -8.43 -4.14 9.85
N VAL A 84 -7.93 -3.15 10.59
CA VAL A 84 -7.10 -3.40 11.78
C VAL A 84 -7.97 -4.04 12.86
N LYS A 85 -7.57 -5.23 13.32
CA LYS A 85 -8.29 -5.95 14.38
C LYS A 85 -7.73 -5.56 15.73
N MET A 86 -8.61 -5.22 16.67
CA MET A 86 -8.24 -4.84 18.03
C MET A 86 -8.32 -6.05 18.97
N MET A 87 -7.27 -6.28 19.76
CA MET A 87 -7.25 -7.29 20.83
C MET A 87 -7.95 -6.74 22.08
N THR A 88 -7.69 -5.48 22.40
CA THR A 88 -8.38 -4.68 23.40
C THR A 88 -8.67 -3.31 22.79
N ASP A 89 -9.41 -2.45 23.47
CA ASP A 89 -9.82 -1.12 22.96
C ASP A 89 -8.64 -0.25 22.45
N VAL A 90 -7.42 -0.50 22.93
CA VAL A 90 -6.22 0.29 22.60
C VAL A 90 -5.07 -0.52 22.02
N VAL A 91 -5.17 -1.85 21.97
CA VAL A 91 -4.08 -2.73 21.50
C VAL A 91 -4.50 -3.44 20.22
N PRO A 92 -3.88 -3.13 19.06
CA PRO A 92 -4.14 -3.85 17.82
C PRO A 92 -3.44 -5.22 17.82
N TYR A 93 -4.05 -6.20 17.15
CA TYR A 93 -3.35 -7.40 16.70
C TYR A 93 -2.37 -7.06 15.58
N THR A 94 -1.39 -7.95 15.35
CA THR A 94 -0.54 -7.88 14.15
C THR A 94 -1.42 -7.87 12.91
N PHE A 95 -1.21 -6.85 12.07
CA PHE A 95 -2.00 -6.70 10.86
C PHE A 95 -1.78 -7.86 9.90
N ARG A 96 -2.88 -8.39 9.37
CA ARG A 96 -2.88 -9.38 8.30
C ARG A 96 -3.84 -8.90 7.22
N GLN A 97 -3.29 -8.68 6.03
CA GLN A 97 -4.04 -8.21 4.88
C GLN A 97 -5.08 -9.24 4.40
N ASP A 98 -6.12 -8.73 3.74
CA ASP A 98 -7.04 -9.55 2.97
C ASP A 98 -6.32 -10.26 1.82
N ALA A 99 -6.66 -11.54 1.61
CA ALA A 99 -5.93 -12.39 0.69
C ALA A 99 -6.20 -12.03 -0.78
N ASP A 100 -7.39 -11.51 -1.11
CA ASP A 100 -7.70 -11.06 -2.46
C ASP A 100 -7.12 -9.68 -2.72
N TYR A 101 -7.21 -8.77 -1.75
CA TYR A 101 -6.59 -7.45 -1.83
C TYR A 101 -5.08 -7.54 -2.09
N ILE A 102 -4.35 -8.34 -1.28
CA ILE A 102 -2.90 -8.52 -1.47
C ILE A 102 -2.57 -9.25 -2.77
N TYR A 103 -3.43 -10.16 -3.26
CA TYR A 103 -3.21 -10.88 -4.51
C TYR A 103 -3.29 -9.97 -5.73
N ILE A 104 -4.15 -8.95 -5.68
CA ILE A 104 -4.38 -7.98 -6.77
C ILE A 104 -3.38 -6.83 -6.73
N THR A 105 -3.12 -6.30 -5.53
CA THR A 105 -2.38 -5.04 -5.35
C THR A 105 -0.94 -5.22 -4.89
N GLY A 106 -0.67 -6.25 -4.07
CA GLY A 106 0.59 -6.39 -3.34
C GLY A 106 0.76 -5.41 -2.16
N CYS A 107 -0.26 -4.61 -1.85
CA CYS A 107 -0.23 -3.68 -0.72
C CYS A 107 -0.57 -4.40 0.59
N GLN A 108 0.34 -4.30 1.56
CA GLN A 108 0.28 -4.96 2.87
C GLN A 108 -0.19 -4.01 3.98
N GLN A 109 -0.76 -2.86 3.64
CA GLN A 109 -1.22 -1.85 4.58
C GLN A 109 -2.75 -1.74 4.63
N PRO A 110 -3.32 -1.35 5.79
CA PRO A 110 -4.77 -1.19 5.96
C PRO A 110 -5.29 0.10 5.31
N GLY A 111 -6.62 0.23 5.24
CA GLY A 111 -7.33 1.47 4.87
C GLY A 111 -7.40 1.78 3.38
N GLY A 112 -6.88 0.90 2.52
CA GLY A 112 -6.98 1.04 1.06
C GLY A 112 -8.22 0.36 0.47
N VAL A 113 -8.69 0.88 -0.67
CA VAL A 113 -9.73 0.26 -1.52
C VAL A 113 -9.21 0.18 -2.94
N ALA A 114 -9.22 -1.01 -3.53
CA ALA A 114 -8.80 -1.25 -4.90
C ALA A 114 -10.02 -1.47 -5.79
N VAL A 115 -9.97 -0.92 -6.99
CA VAL A 115 -11.00 -1.04 -8.01
C VAL A 115 -10.35 -1.54 -9.29
N LEU A 116 -10.92 -2.60 -9.86
CA LEU A 116 -10.47 -3.19 -11.12
C LEU A 116 -11.58 -3.05 -12.15
N GLY A 117 -11.27 -2.47 -13.31
CA GLY A 117 -12.23 -2.31 -14.41
C GLY A 117 -11.54 -2.17 -15.76
N HIS A 118 -12.26 -2.50 -16.83
CA HIS A 118 -11.70 -2.48 -18.20
C HIS A 118 -11.24 -1.08 -18.64
N HIS A 119 -11.89 -0.03 -18.16
CA HIS A 119 -11.57 1.36 -18.54
C HIS A 119 -10.47 2.00 -17.68
N CYS A 120 -10.41 1.67 -16.39
CA CYS A 120 -9.48 2.30 -15.44
C CYS A 120 -8.28 1.41 -15.09
N GLY A 121 -8.22 0.16 -15.55
CA GLY A 121 -7.24 -0.80 -15.08
C GLY A 121 -7.36 -1.01 -13.56
N LEU A 122 -6.22 -0.94 -12.86
CA LEU A 122 -6.16 -0.88 -11.39
C LEU A 122 -6.26 0.58 -10.92
N CYS A 123 -7.34 0.92 -10.24
CA CYS A 123 -7.50 2.17 -9.51
C CYS A 123 -7.38 1.91 -8.00
N MET A 124 -6.51 2.61 -7.29
CA MET A 124 -6.37 2.47 -5.82
C MET A 124 -6.74 3.75 -5.07
N PHE A 125 -7.60 3.62 -4.07
CA PHE A 125 -7.90 4.65 -3.09
C PHE A 125 -7.03 4.42 -1.86
N MET A 126 -6.14 5.36 -1.57
CA MET A 126 -5.10 5.20 -0.55
C MET A 126 -5.34 6.11 0.65
N PRO A 127 -5.01 5.68 1.88
CA PRO A 127 -5.04 6.55 3.05
C PRO A 127 -4.16 7.79 2.89
N GLU A 128 -4.55 8.88 3.54
CA GLU A 128 -3.74 10.08 3.67
C GLU A 128 -3.10 10.08 5.06
N ALA A 129 -1.78 10.05 5.15
CA ALA A 129 -1.09 10.12 6.43
C ALA A 129 -0.88 11.56 6.88
N ARG A 130 -1.13 11.82 8.16
CA ARG A 130 -0.67 13.05 8.81
C ARG A 130 0.73 12.83 9.38
N PRO A 131 1.54 13.90 9.51
CA PRO A 131 2.88 13.79 10.11
C PRO A 131 2.87 13.11 11.48
N ASP A 132 1.84 13.38 12.28
CA ASP A 132 1.69 12.78 13.61
C ASP A 132 1.39 11.27 13.54
N ASP A 133 0.67 10.80 12.52
CA ASP A 133 0.36 9.38 12.34
C ASP A 133 1.63 8.59 12.01
N VAL A 134 2.50 9.15 11.16
CA VAL A 134 3.75 8.50 10.71
C VAL A 134 4.70 8.23 11.87
N ILE A 135 4.73 9.10 12.88
CA ILE A 135 5.57 8.92 14.07
C ILE A 135 5.19 7.66 14.85
N TRP A 136 3.90 7.31 14.88
CA TRP A 136 3.39 6.20 15.69
C TRP A 136 3.15 4.92 14.89
N GLN A 137 2.65 5.05 13.66
CA GLN A 137 2.21 3.95 12.82
C GLN A 137 3.26 3.56 11.77
N GLY A 138 4.29 4.40 11.59
CA GLY A 138 5.25 4.28 10.51
C GLY A 138 4.73 4.91 9.21
N GLU A 139 5.54 4.80 8.16
CA GLU A 139 5.20 5.34 6.85
C GLU A 139 3.93 4.70 6.28
N VAL A 140 3.11 5.46 5.58
CA VAL A 140 1.86 4.98 4.99
C VAL A 140 1.94 5.16 3.48
N ALA A 141 1.65 4.10 2.75
CA ALA A 141 1.52 4.08 1.31
C ALA A 141 0.38 5.01 0.88
N GLY A 142 0.75 6.19 0.40
CA GLY A 142 -0.16 7.13 -0.22
C GLY A 142 -0.39 6.85 -1.71
N VAL A 143 -0.94 7.85 -2.39
CA VAL A 143 -1.20 7.85 -3.84
C VAL A 143 0.10 7.61 -4.64
N ASP A 144 1.21 8.20 -4.22
CA ASP A 144 2.50 8.06 -4.91
C ASP A 144 3.00 6.61 -4.86
N ALA A 145 2.82 5.91 -3.74
CA ALA A 145 3.14 4.50 -3.61
C ALA A 145 2.26 3.61 -4.49
N ALA A 146 0.97 3.94 -4.64
CA ALA A 146 0.07 3.22 -5.54
C ALA A 146 0.54 3.29 -7.00
N LEU A 147 0.92 4.47 -7.49
CA LEU A 147 1.39 4.65 -8.86
C LEU A 147 2.81 4.08 -9.06
N GLY A 148 3.73 4.41 -8.15
CA GLY A 148 5.15 4.07 -8.26
C GLY A 148 5.45 2.61 -7.96
N THR A 149 4.94 2.09 -6.84
CA THR A 149 5.27 0.77 -6.31
C THR A 149 4.27 -0.28 -6.74
N PHE A 150 2.97 -0.05 -6.53
CA PHE A 150 1.91 -1.04 -6.82
C PHE A 150 1.51 -1.11 -8.30
N LYS A 151 2.03 -0.18 -9.12
CA LYS A 151 1.75 -0.06 -10.55
C LYS A 151 0.25 0.04 -10.83
N ALA A 152 -0.44 0.83 -10.00
CA ALA A 152 -1.81 1.24 -10.26
C ALA A 152 -1.83 2.15 -11.50
N ASP A 153 -2.86 1.98 -12.33
CA ASP A 153 -3.10 2.81 -13.50
C ASP A 153 -3.68 4.18 -13.07
N GLU A 154 -4.51 4.18 -12.03
CA GLU A 154 -5.04 5.37 -11.38
C GLU A 154 -4.90 5.26 -9.85
N ALA A 155 -4.73 6.39 -9.16
CA ALA A 155 -4.75 6.42 -7.72
C ALA A 155 -5.30 7.74 -7.18
N TYR A 156 -6.03 7.66 -6.08
CA TYR A 156 -6.70 8.80 -5.44
C TYR A 156 -6.61 8.69 -3.91
N PRO A 157 -6.69 9.80 -3.17
CA PRO A 157 -6.81 9.74 -1.73
C PRO A 157 -8.16 9.13 -1.33
N ILE A 158 -8.21 8.46 -0.18
CA ILE A 158 -9.42 7.83 0.36
C ILE A 158 -10.53 8.86 0.63
N SER A 159 -10.18 10.12 0.88
CA SER A 159 -11.13 11.23 1.01
C SER A 159 -11.93 11.49 -0.27
N ALA A 160 -11.40 11.11 -1.44
CA ALA A 160 -12.09 11.22 -2.73
C ALA A 160 -12.93 9.99 -3.10
N LEU A 161 -12.94 8.95 -2.25
CA LEU A 161 -13.62 7.66 -2.50
C LEU A 161 -15.09 7.88 -2.88
N ASP A 162 -15.87 8.59 -2.06
CA ASP A 162 -17.31 8.78 -2.31
C ASP A 162 -17.58 9.38 -3.70
N LYS A 163 -16.91 10.48 -4.04
CA LYS A 163 -17.14 11.19 -5.30
C LYS A 163 -16.73 10.36 -6.52
N ILE A 164 -15.54 9.79 -6.50
CA ILE A 164 -14.95 9.13 -7.67
C ILE A 164 -15.55 7.73 -7.84
N LEU A 165 -15.60 6.94 -6.76
CA LEU A 165 -16.16 5.58 -6.80
C LEU A 165 -17.65 5.61 -7.15
N SER A 166 -18.43 6.54 -6.59
CA SER A 166 -19.85 6.68 -6.95
C SER A 166 -20.03 7.01 -8.44
N ARG A 167 -19.12 7.75 -9.07
CA ARG A 167 -19.14 8.00 -10.51
C ARG A 167 -18.83 6.72 -11.30
N MET A 168 -17.80 5.97 -10.90
CA MET A 168 -17.41 4.72 -11.55
C MET A 168 -18.52 3.65 -11.45
N ILE A 169 -19.18 3.53 -10.29
CA ILE A 169 -20.31 2.62 -10.08
C ILE A 169 -21.47 2.99 -11.02
N ARG A 170 -21.81 4.28 -11.15
CA ARG A 170 -22.91 4.74 -12.01
C ARG A 170 -22.66 4.47 -13.50
N SER A 171 -21.40 4.51 -13.94
CA SER A 171 -21.03 4.21 -15.33
C SER A 171 -20.92 2.70 -15.63
N SER A 172 -20.87 1.85 -14.60
CA SER A 172 -20.71 0.40 -14.76
C SER A 172 -22.03 -0.33 -15.01
N ASP A 173 -21.96 -1.39 -15.82
CA ASP A 173 -23.12 -2.25 -16.09
C ASP A 173 -23.33 -3.29 -14.99
N GLN A 174 -22.23 -3.86 -14.48
CA GLN A 174 -22.22 -4.83 -13.38
C GLN A 174 -21.17 -4.45 -12.34
N LEU A 175 -21.51 -4.67 -11.07
CA LEU A 175 -20.63 -4.40 -9.95
C LEU A 175 -20.29 -5.71 -9.24
N PHE A 176 -19.01 -5.93 -8.95
CA PHE A 176 -18.52 -7.08 -8.22
C PHE A 176 -17.84 -6.61 -6.93
N HIS A 177 -18.08 -7.31 -5.83
CA HIS A 177 -17.31 -7.13 -4.60
C HIS A 177 -17.26 -8.42 -3.81
N ASN A 178 -16.30 -8.54 -2.90
CA ASN A 178 -16.28 -9.67 -1.97
C ASN A 178 -17.22 -9.39 -0.80
N VAL A 179 -18.23 -10.24 -0.61
CA VAL A 179 -19.25 -10.04 0.44
C VAL A 179 -18.65 -10.12 1.84
N ASN A 180 -17.72 -11.04 2.07
CA ASN A 180 -17.14 -11.30 3.40
C ASN A 180 -16.07 -10.29 3.84
N THR A 181 -15.48 -9.59 2.88
CA THR A 181 -14.37 -8.65 3.11
C THR A 181 -14.75 -7.23 2.68
N ALA A 182 -16.06 -6.98 2.58
CA ALA A 182 -16.58 -5.70 2.19
C ALA A 182 -16.32 -4.63 3.27
N ASP A 183 -16.07 -3.41 2.81
CA ASP A 183 -15.86 -2.25 3.68
C ASP A 183 -17.09 -1.34 3.67
N PHE A 184 -17.53 -0.93 4.87
CA PHE A 184 -18.67 -0.06 5.04
C PHE A 184 -18.51 1.31 4.35
N ALA A 185 -17.27 1.79 4.17
CA ALA A 185 -16.97 3.06 3.53
C ALA A 185 -17.56 3.14 2.12
N TYR A 186 -17.44 2.08 1.31
CA TYR A 186 -18.04 2.07 -0.02
C TYR A 186 -19.45 1.45 -0.05
N MET A 187 -19.77 0.53 0.85
CA MET A 187 -21.12 -0.07 0.90
C MET A 187 -22.21 0.95 1.26
N ASN A 188 -21.87 1.95 2.07
CA ASN A 188 -22.81 3.00 2.48
C ASN A 188 -23.07 4.05 1.39
N LEU A 189 -22.28 4.05 0.31
CA LEU A 189 -22.48 4.96 -0.82
C LEU A 189 -23.86 4.75 -1.43
N GLU A 190 -24.52 5.85 -1.75
CA GLU A 190 -25.84 5.80 -2.40
C GLU A 190 -25.78 5.02 -3.72
N ALA A 191 -24.73 5.25 -4.52
CA ALA A 191 -24.53 4.56 -5.80
C ALA A 191 -24.40 3.03 -5.61
N PHE A 192 -23.70 2.57 -4.57
CA PHE A 192 -23.58 1.15 -4.26
C PHE A 192 -24.92 0.55 -3.85
N ARG A 193 -25.64 1.20 -2.93
CA ARG A 193 -26.96 0.74 -2.47
C ARG A 193 -27.98 0.67 -3.61
N GLN A 194 -27.96 1.65 -4.51
CA GLN A 194 -28.81 1.64 -5.72
C GLN A 194 -28.44 0.48 -6.65
N ALA A 195 -27.14 0.23 -6.90
CA ALA A 195 -26.70 -0.90 -7.70
C ALA A 195 -27.12 -2.25 -7.07
N ALA A 196 -27.02 -2.37 -5.74
CA ALA A 196 -27.44 -3.57 -5.01
C ALA A 196 -28.95 -3.80 -5.11
N ASN A 197 -29.76 -2.75 -4.90
CA ASN A 197 -31.22 -2.82 -5.02
C ASN A 197 -31.68 -3.18 -6.43
N ASN A 198 -30.92 -2.77 -7.45
CA ASN A 198 -31.18 -3.10 -8.85
C ASN A 198 -30.66 -4.49 -9.26
N GLY A 199 -30.11 -5.28 -8.33
CA GLY A 199 -29.57 -6.62 -8.61
C GLY A 199 -28.30 -6.63 -9.47
N LYS A 200 -27.59 -5.49 -9.57
CA LYS A 200 -26.35 -5.37 -10.36
C LYS A 200 -25.11 -5.88 -9.61
N VAL A 201 -25.21 -6.03 -8.29
CA VAL A 201 -24.09 -6.40 -7.42
C VAL A 201 -23.95 -7.92 -7.34
N LYS A 202 -22.76 -8.43 -7.61
CA LYS A 202 -22.40 -9.84 -7.60
C LYS A 202 -21.16 -10.07 -6.74
N ASP A 203 -20.95 -11.33 -6.35
CA ASP A 203 -19.78 -11.72 -5.58
C ASP A 203 -18.55 -11.83 -6.50
N PHE A 204 -17.45 -11.17 -6.12
CA PHE A 204 -16.19 -11.23 -6.84
C PHE A 204 -15.35 -12.46 -6.45
N SER A 205 -15.64 -13.07 -5.30
CA SER A 205 -14.81 -14.12 -4.71
C SER A 205 -14.66 -15.34 -5.62
N VAL A 206 -15.68 -15.63 -6.44
CA VAL A 206 -15.66 -16.74 -7.40
C VAL A 206 -14.48 -16.60 -8.37
N TYR A 207 -14.26 -15.38 -8.90
CA TYR A 207 -13.19 -15.11 -9.87
C TYR A 207 -11.81 -15.07 -9.22
N THR A 208 -11.69 -14.47 -8.03
CA THR A 208 -10.42 -14.40 -7.31
C THR A 208 -9.99 -15.80 -6.86
N HIS A 209 -10.91 -16.61 -6.34
CA HIS A 209 -10.62 -17.97 -5.90
C HIS A 209 -10.23 -18.88 -7.08
N GLU A 210 -10.90 -18.76 -8.24
CA GLU A 210 -10.53 -19.49 -9.44
C GLU A 210 -9.13 -19.09 -9.93
N ALA A 211 -8.84 -17.78 -10.02
CA ALA A 211 -7.53 -17.29 -10.41
C ALA A 211 -6.42 -17.76 -9.47
N ARG A 212 -6.71 -17.80 -8.16
CA ARG A 212 -5.80 -18.26 -7.11
C ARG A 212 -5.72 -19.76 -6.99
N TRP A 213 -6.59 -20.56 -7.63
CA TRP A 213 -6.52 -22.01 -7.56
C TRP A 213 -5.23 -22.52 -8.23
N ILE A 214 -4.99 -22.08 -9.46
CA ILE A 214 -3.82 -22.41 -10.26
C ILE A 214 -2.66 -21.46 -9.90
N LYS A 215 -1.60 -22.01 -9.32
CA LYS A 215 -0.43 -21.25 -8.86
C LYS A 215 0.54 -20.97 -9.99
N SER A 216 1.11 -19.77 -10.00
CA SER A 216 2.26 -19.47 -10.85
C SER A 216 3.55 -20.11 -10.32
N GLU A 217 4.59 -20.16 -11.15
CA GLU A 217 5.91 -20.65 -10.73
C GLU A 217 6.47 -19.85 -9.55
N ALA A 218 6.22 -18.54 -9.52
CA ALA A 218 6.64 -17.68 -8.41
C ALA A 218 5.94 -18.09 -7.10
N GLU A 219 4.63 -18.32 -7.14
CA GLU A 219 3.87 -18.79 -5.99
C GLU A 219 4.28 -20.21 -5.55
N LEU A 220 4.52 -21.13 -6.50
CA LEU A 220 4.99 -22.47 -6.21
C LEU A 220 6.36 -22.45 -5.52
N ASN A 221 7.26 -21.58 -5.94
CA ASN A 221 8.56 -21.41 -5.30
C ASN A 221 8.42 -20.88 -3.87
N LEU A 222 7.53 -19.91 -3.63
CA LEU A 222 7.22 -19.44 -2.28
C LEU A 222 6.62 -20.54 -1.40
N MET A 223 5.72 -21.36 -1.94
CA MET A 223 5.14 -22.50 -1.22
C MET A 223 6.21 -23.54 -0.84
N ARG A 224 7.11 -23.89 -1.78
CA ARG A 224 8.24 -24.81 -1.53
C ARG A 224 9.17 -24.26 -0.45
N ASN A 225 9.52 -22.98 -0.52
CA ASN A 225 10.37 -22.33 0.46
C ASN A 225 9.71 -22.33 1.85
N SER A 226 8.43 -22.00 1.93
CA SER A 226 7.68 -22.04 3.19
C SER A 226 7.64 -23.44 3.80
N ALA A 227 7.44 -24.48 2.98
CA ALA A 227 7.46 -25.87 3.43
C ALA A 227 8.85 -26.28 3.92
N SER A 228 9.91 -25.90 3.21
CA SER A 228 11.30 -26.19 3.60
C SER A 228 11.66 -25.55 4.95
N ILE A 229 11.24 -24.29 5.18
CA ILE A 229 11.48 -23.61 6.46
C ILE A 229 10.72 -24.34 7.59
N ALA A 230 9.47 -24.74 7.33
CA ALA A 230 8.69 -25.47 8.33
C ALA A 230 9.34 -26.81 8.70
N CYS A 231 9.90 -27.56 7.74
CA CYS A 231 10.63 -28.80 8.01
C CYS A 231 11.88 -28.56 8.88
N GLN A 232 12.66 -27.52 8.59
CA GLN A 232 13.89 -27.20 9.35
C GLN A 232 13.64 -26.85 10.83
N VAL A 233 12.44 -26.39 11.17
CA VAL A 233 12.06 -26.07 12.56
C VAL A 233 11.55 -27.30 13.31
N CYS A 234 11.06 -28.30 12.57
CA CYS A 234 10.55 -29.54 13.15
C CYS A 234 11.66 -30.57 13.46
N ASP A 235 12.81 -30.45 12.79
CA ASP A 235 14.02 -31.25 13.02
C ASP A 235 14.88 -30.67 14.17
#